data_AF-A0A0J9ELB7-F1
#
_entry.id   AF-A0A0J9ELB7-F1
#
_cell.length_a   1.000
_cell.length_b   1.000
_cell.length_c   1.000
_cell.angle_alpha   90.00
_cell.angle_beta   90.00
_cell.angle_gamma   90.00
#
_symmetry.space_group_name_H-M   'P 1'
#
loop_
_entity.id
_entity.type
_entity.pdbx_description
1 polymer ?
#
loop_
_entity_poly.entity_id
_entity_poly.type
_entity_poly.pdbx_seq_one_letter_code
_entity_poly.pdbx_strand_id
1 'polypeptide(L)'
;MSLFTRFIPNAKTIVSVPDSKALDSLRKAVTVIDDLAPKLEFIHLQYGTFIYGTCFAEDFYMPVPLSEGLPPLRKPWADRLPYFNLSRWMDEFSRGKPWKWCETRPDDIIGFLPRPNGYNVAYPIAMFLSLYAYINGKGAQCPFPGSFGVWKALSNDAGADMIAKSAIHLSLSSNLLANGEGFNVASSSTPWSWEMKWPVICTWFGLEGIPPVDRERSETETPGPDEYIRNHEEEYKRMVKEYGLKGWKVASPSMDGSENWGLTKLNFDRQVDLRKTIATGYTDEESNAETWIRALERMRSAKVIP
;
A
#
# COMPACT_ATOMS: atom_id res chain seq x y z
N MET A 1 12.92 12.92 -9.01
CA MET A 1 13.35 12.84 -7.60
C MET A 1 12.09 12.71 -6.76
N SER A 2 11.67 11.48 -6.42
CA SER A 2 10.48 11.27 -5.59
C SER A 2 10.82 11.69 -4.16
N LEU A 3 10.24 12.80 -3.68
CA LEU A 3 10.38 13.24 -2.30
C LEU A 3 9.56 12.32 -1.41
N PHE A 4 10.22 11.37 -0.73
CA PHE A 4 9.66 10.63 0.38
C PHE A 4 10.07 11.32 1.69
N THR A 5 9.18 12.17 2.24
CA THR A 5 9.35 12.71 3.59
C THR A 5 9.16 11.61 4.63
N ARG A 6 10.04 11.61 5.62
CA ARG A 6 10.11 10.65 6.73
C ARG A 6 9.06 11.00 7.78
N PHE A 7 8.22 10.04 8.18
CA PHE A 7 7.46 10.16 9.41
C PHE A 7 7.40 8.81 10.16
N ILE A 8 7.63 8.86 11.47
CA ILE A 8 7.45 7.75 12.40
C ILE A 8 6.16 8.07 13.17
N PRO A 9 5.04 7.35 12.98
CA PRO A 9 3.81 7.64 13.69
C PRO A 9 3.93 7.21 15.16
N ASN A 10 3.50 8.08 16.07
CA ASN A 10 3.11 7.68 17.42
C ASN A 10 1.67 7.13 17.34
N ALA A 11 1.43 6.00 18.02
CA ALA A 11 0.14 5.33 18.07
C ALA A 11 -0.91 6.21 18.77
N LYS A 12 -1.77 6.87 17.98
CA LYS A 12 -3.14 7.29 18.30
C LYS A 12 -3.82 7.84 17.03
N THR A 13 -4.63 6.98 16.41
CA THR A 13 -5.77 7.24 15.51
C THR A 13 -5.53 7.93 14.14
N ILE A 14 -5.98 7.27 13.06
CA ILE A 14 -6.23 7.70 11.65
C ILE A 14 -6.37 9.22 11.54
N VAL A 15 -5.28 9.99 11.41
CA VAL A 15 -4.53 10.34 10.20
C VAL A 15 -3.09 10.61 10.63
N SER A 16 -2.11 9.87 10.13
CA SER A 16 -0.74 9.93 10.64
C SER A 16 0.02 11.23 10.33
N VAL A 17 -0.60 12.17 9.62
CA VAL A 17 -0.13 13.55 9.47
C VAL A 17 -1.34 14.48 9.62
N PRO A 18 -1.36 15.39 10.61
CA PRO A 18 -2.37 16.44 10.65
C PRO A 18 -2.41 17.16 9.30
N ASP A 19 -3.60 17.44 8.78
CA ASP A 19 -3.79 18.10 7.48
C ASP A 19 -2.87 19.30 7.26
N SER A 20 -2.69 20.10 8.30
CA SER A 20 -1.77 21.25 8.29
C SER A 20 -0.32 20.86 7.96
N LYS A 21 0.22 19.79 8.55
CA LYS A 21 1.60 19.36 8.31
C LYS A 21 1.81 18.79 6.91
N ALA A 22 0.84 18.02 6.39
CA ALA A 22 0.92 17.47 5.04
C ALA A 22 0.89 18.60 4.01
N LEU A 23 -0.06 19.52 4.18
CA LEU A 23 -0.22 20.68 3.32
C LEU A 23 0.97 21.64 3.40
N ASP A 24 1.49 21.91 4.60
CA ASP A 24 2.68 22.76 4.77
C ASP A 24 3.92 22.14 4.13
N SER A 25 4.08 20.82 4.19
CA SER A 25 5.20 20.12 3.55
C SER A 25 5.09 20.19 2.02
N LEU A 26 3.90 19.96 1.49
CA LEU A 26 3.63 20.08 0.05
C LEU A 26 3.90 21.51 -0.44
N ARG A 27 3.35 22.51 0.26
CA ARG A 27 3.57 23.94 -0.02
C ARG A 27 5.05 24.27 -0.12
N LYS A 28 5.81 23.95 0.92
CA LYS A 28 7.25 24.23 0.96
C LYS A 28 8.00 23.57 -0.19
N ALA A 29 7.71 22.30 -0.48
CA ALA A 29 8.41 21.58 -1.55
C ALA A 29 8.09 22.17 -2.93
N VAL A 30 6.81 22.35 -3.22
CA VAL A 30 6.34 22.77 -4.55
C VAL A 30 6.70 24.23 -4.83
N THR A 31 6.56 25.15 -3.86
CA THR A 31 6.96 26.55 -4.09
C THR A 31 8.45 26.69 -4.36
N VAL A 32 9.30 25.94 -3.63
CA VAL A 32 10.75 25.97 -3.86
C VAL A 32 11.12 25.38 -5.22
N ILE A 33 10.46 24.31 -5.65
CA ILE A 33 10.70 23.72 -6.98
C ILE A 33 10.23 24.67 -8.08
N ASP A 34 9.05 25.27 -7.95
CA ASP A 34 8.51 26.27 -8.89
C ASP A 34 9.45 27.46 -9.07
N ASP A 35 10.02 27.98 -7.97
CA ASP A 35 10.96 29.12 -8.01
C ASP A 35 12.32 28.75 -8.63
N LEU A 36 12.84 27.54 -8.34
CA LEU A 36 14.20 27.15 -8.73
C LEU A 36 14.29 26.40 -10.08
N ALA A 37 13.19 25.85 -10.58
CA ALA A 37 13.16 25.04 -11.80
C ALA A 37 12.39 25.76 -12.92
N PRO A 38 13.02 26.68 -13.67
CA PRO A 38 12.34 27.43 -14.74
C PRO A 38 11.87 26.55 -15.92
N LYS A 39 12.31 25.30 -15.98
CA LYS A 39 11.89 24.28 -16.96
C LYS A 39 11.03 23.17 -16.32
N LEU A 40 10.39 23.45 -15.19
CA LEU A 40 9.45 22.50 -14.61
C LEU A 40 8.30 22.27 -15.59
N GLU A 41 7.98 21.00 -15.84
CA GLU A 41 6.90 20.60 -16.75
C GLU A 41 5.77 19.86 -16.04
N PHE A 42 6.10 19.09 -14.99
CA PHE A 42 5.14 18.23 -14.33
C PHE A 42 5.45 17.98 -12.86
N ILE A 43 4.42 17.94 -12.02
CA ILE A 43 4.48 17.50 -10.62
C ILE A 43 3.52 16.31 -10.44
N HIS A 44 4.05 15.16 -10.04
CA HIS A 44 3.26 13.98 -9.72
C HIS A 44 3.16 13.81 -8.20
N LEU A 45 1.93 13.71 -7.68
CA LEU A 45 1.65 13.39 -6.28
C LEU A 45 1.18 11.93 -6.15
N GLN A 46 1.52 11.30 -5.03
CA GLN A 46 1.02 9.96 -4.73
C GLN A 46 0.13 10.02 -3.48
N TYR A 47 -1.13 9.66 -3.65
CA TYR A 47 -2.11 9.51 -2.58
C TYR A 47 -2.32 8.01 -2.31
N GLY A 48 -3.55 7.53 -2.47
CA GLY A 48 -3.95 6.15 -2.29
C GLY A 48 -5.46 6.00 -2.26
N THR A 49 -5.94 4.76 -2.17
CA THR A 49 -7.39 4.46 -2.08
C THR A 49 -8.07 5.05 -0.85
N PHE A 50 -7.31 5.56 0.11
CA PHE A 50 -7.84 6.28 1.26
C PHE A 50 -8.67 7.50 0.83
N ILE A 51 -8.42 8.10 -0.34
CA ILE A 51 -9.28 9.15 -0.89
C ILE A 51 -10.74 8.69 -1.08
N TYR A 52 -10.96 7.39 -1.24
CA TYR A 52 -12.28 6.73 -1.28
C TYR A 52 -12.78 6.26 0.09
N GLY A 53 -11.98 6.45 1.15
CA GLY A 53 -12.34 6.11 2.53
C GLY A 53 -12.00 4.68 2.95
N THR A 54 -11.15 3.96 2.23
CA THR A 54 -10.78 2.56 2.58
C THR A 54 -10.10 2.43 3.95
N CYS A 55 -9.54 3.52 4.51
CA CYS A 55 -9.04 3.56 5.88
C CYS A 55 -10.15 3.57 6.95
N PHE A 56 -11.38 3.93 6.60
CA PHE A 56 -12.55 3.94 7.48
C PHE A 56 -13.30 2.62 7.33
N ALA A 57 -12.59 1.51 7.58
CA ALA A 57 -13.03 0.16 7.24
C ALA A 57 -14.48 -0.19 7.64
N GLU A 58 -14.85 0.07 8.89
CA GLU A 58 -16.20 -0.22 9.42
C GLU A 58 -17.30 0.66 8.82
N ASP A 59 -16.92 1.83 8.32
CA ASP A 59 -17.81 2.85 7.76
C ASP A 59 -17.70 2.95 6.23
N PHE A 60 -16.97 2.05 5.57
CA PHE A 60 -16.74 2.08 4.14
C PHE A 60 -18.06 1.88 3.38
N TYR A 61 -18.35 2.78 2.43
CA TYR A 61 -19.64 2.83 1.76
C TYR A 61 -19.55 3.08 0.24
N MET A 62 -18.35 3.21 -0.32
CA MET A 62 -18.20 3.51 -1.75
C MET A 62 -18.54 2.28 -2.60
N PRO A 63 -19.23 2.47 -3.74
CA PRO A 63 -19.47 1.37 -4.67
C PRO A 63 -18.16 0.96 -5.36
N VAL A 64 -18.01 -0.34 -5.59
CA VAL A 64 -16.88 -0.91 -6.34
C VAL A 64 -17.27 -1.25 -7.79
N PRO A 65 -16.34 -1.17 -8.75
CA PRO A 65 -14.94 -0.77 -8.58
C PRO A 65 -14.78 0.73 -8.26
N LEU A 66 -13.80 1.06 -7.41
CA LEU A 66 -13.49 2.42 -7.01
C LEU A 66 -12.99 3.22 -8.22
N SER A 67 -13.78 4.18 -8.68
CA SER A 67 -13.46 5.01 -9.86
C SER A 67 -13.15 6.45 -9.45
N GLU A 68 -12.29 7.11 -10.22
CA GLU A 68 -11.92 8.50 -9.99
C GLU A 68 -13.08 9.49 -10.19
N GLY A 69 -14.15 9.06 -10.86
CA GLY A 69 -15.40 9.82 -11.01
C GLY A 69 -16.37 9.71 -9.83
N LEU A 70 -16.05 8.93 -8.79
CA LEU A 70 -16.86 8.87 -7.57
C LEU A 70 -16.89 10.23 -6.86
N PRO A 71 -18.01 10.57 -6.18
CA PRO A 71 -18.07 11.81 -5.41
C PRO A 71 -17.04 11.80 -4.27
N PRO A 72 -16.58 12.97 -3.81
CA PRO A 72 -15.78 13.08 -2.60
C PRO A 72 -16.45 12.41 -1.40
N LEU A 73 -15.64 12.05 -0.39
CA LEU A 73 -16.16 11.54 0.87
C LEU A 73 -17.16 12.51 1.50
N ARG A 74 -18.19 11.97 2.15
CA ARG A 74 -19.13 12.77 2.94
C ARG A 74 -18.48 13.21 4.24
N LYS A 75 -18.93 14.33 4.81
CA LYS A 75 -18.58 14.68 6.19
C LYS A 75 -19.15 13.64 7.16
N PRO A 76 -18.43 13.29 8.24
CA PRO A 76 -17.16 13.89 8.67
C PRO A 76 -15.90 13.27 8.04
N TRP A 77 -16.00 12.22 7.22
CA TRP A 77 -14.84 11.47 6.70
C TRP A 77 -13.91 12.29 5.82
N ALA A 78 -14.45 13.17 4.97
CA ALA A 78 -13.63 14.06 4.16
C ALA A 78 -12.73 15.00 4.98
N ASP A 79 -13.19 15.43 6.16
CA ASP A 79 -12.44 16.34 7.04
C ASP A 79 -11.35 15.59 7.84
N ARG A 80 -11.29 14.25 7.71
CA ARG A 80 -10.29 13.38 8.34
C ARG A 80 -9.23 12.91 7.35
N LEU A 81 -9.05 13.53 6.19
CA LEU A 81 -7.98 13.16 5.26
C LEU A 81 -7.42 14.40 4.56
N PRO A 82 -6.09 14.48 4.38
CA PRO A 82 -5.48 15.68 3.82
C PRO A 82 -5.73 15.82 2.32
N TYR A 83 -6.03 14.74 1.59
CA TYR A 83 -5.98 14.70 0.13
C TYR A 83 -6.80 15.79 -0.55
N PHE A 84 -8.02 16.08 -0.07
CA PHE A 84 -8.86 17.13 -0.66
C PHE A 84 -8.25 18.52 -0.47
N ASN A 85 -7.61 18.77 0.66
CA ASN A 85 -6.91 20.03 0.94
C ASN A 85 -5.61 20.15 0.14
N LEU A 86 -4.89 19.04 -0.06
CA LEU A 86 -3.70 19.00 -0.92
C LEU A 86 -4.05 19.29 -2.38
N SER A 87 -5.07 18.62 -2.93
CA SER A 87 -5.51 18.83 -4.31
C SER A 87 -6.03 20.24 -4.55
N ARG A 88 -6.87 20.77 -3.64
CA ARG A 88 -7.35 22.16 -3.75
C ARG A 88 -6.19 23.15 -3.84
N TRP A 89 -5.18 22.98 -2.98
CA TRP A 89 -4.03 23.87 -3.00
C TRP A 89 -3.22 23.74 -4.30
N MET A 90 -3.02 22.53 -4.81
CA MET A 90 -2.35 22.31 -6.09
C MET A 90 -3.12 22.93 -7.26
N ASP A 91 -4.45 22.77 -7.30
CA ASP A 91 -5.32 23.41 -8.31
C ASP A 91 -5.20 24.93 -8.30
N GLU A 92 -5.20 25.52 -7.11
CA GLU A 92 -5.05 26.97 -6.95
C GLU A 92 -3.66 27.45 -7.34
N PHE A 93 -2.60 26.78 -6.87
CA PHE A 93 -1.21 27.19 -7.06
C PHE A 93 -0.71 26.96 -8.48
N SER A 94 -1.17 25.91 -9.16
CA SER A 94 -0.79 25.59 -10.54
C SER A 94 -1.49 26.46 -11.59
N ARG A 95 -2.48 27.27 -11.21
CA ARG A 95 -3.25 28.09 -12.16
C ARG A 95 -2.36 29.09 -12.89
N GLY A 96 -2.30 28.98 -14.21
CA GLY A 96 -1.48 29.85 -15.07
C GLY A 96 0.00 29.50 -15.07
N LYS A 97 0.42 28.44 -14.38
CA LYS A 97 1.78 27.93 -14.42
C LYS A 97 2.03 27.14 -15.73
N PRO A 98 3.29 27.10 -16.23
CA PRO A 98 3.62 26.37 -17.45
C PRO A 98 3.68 24.85 -17.24
N TRP A 99 3.72 24.40 -15.98
CA TRP A 99 3.73 22.99 -15.60
C TRP A 99 2.33 22.49 -15.22
N LYS A 100 2.16 21.17 -15.29
CA LYS A 100 0.92 20.46 -14.94
C LYS A 100 1.13 19.58 -13.70
N TRP A 101 0.05 19.04 -13.16
CA TRP A 101 0.15 18.07 -12.07
C TRP A 101 -0.98 17.06 -12.07
N CYS A 102 -0.71 15.86 -11.56
CA CYS A 102 -1.73 14.85 -11.27
C CYS A 102 -1.46 14.17 -9.93
N GLU A 103 -2.41 13.36 -9.48
CA GLU A 103 -2.20 12.43 -8.37
C GLU A 103 -2.56 10.98 -8.74
N THR A 104 -1.87 10.03 -8.10
CA THR A 104 -2.14 8.60 -8.26
C THR A 104 -2.65 7.94 -6.98
N ARG A 105 -3.52 6.95 -7.16
CA ARG A 105 -4.29 6.28 -6.10
C ARG A 105 -4.03 4.77 -6.07
N PRO A 106 -2.85 4.32 -5.61
CA PRO A 106 -2.61 2.90 -5.35
C PRO A 106 -3.44 2.42 -4.16
N ASP A 107 -3.80 1.13 -4.14
CA ASP A 107 -4.27 0.45 -2.94
C ASP A 107 -3.05 -0.10 -2.15
N ASP A 108 -3.06 -1.38 -1.77
CA ASP A 108 -1.92 -1.98 -1.06
C ASP A 108 -0.65 -1.92 -1.89
N ILE A 109 0.35 -1.18 -1.39
CA ILE A 109 1.63 -1.04 -2.06
C ILE A 109 2.50 -2.25 -1.75
N ILE A 110 2.81 -3.04 -2.78
CA ILE A 110 3.68 -4.21 -2.67
C ILE A 110 5.08 -3.82 -3.17
N GLY A 111 6.05 -3.81 -2.26
CA GLY A 111 7.38 -3.38 -2.62
C GLY A 111 8.39 -3.53 -1.51
N PHE A 112 9.61 -3.13 -1.82
CA PHE A 112 10.73 -3.15 -0.91
C PHE A 112 11.37 -1.76 -0.80
N LEU A 113 11.48 -1.26 0.42
CA LEU A 113 12.26 -0.08 0.75
C LEU A 113 13.48 -0.55 1.58
N PRO A 114 14.72 -0.15 1.23
CA PRO A 114 15.93 -0.60 1.93
C PRO A 114 16.12 0.04 3.32
N ARG A 115 15.03 0.36 4.01
CA ARG A 115 14.96 0.87 5.38
C ARG A 115 13.60 0.52 6.00
N PRO A 116 13.50 0.47 7.35
CA PRO A 116 12.21 0.29 8.01
C PRO A 116 11.18 1.35 7.61
N ASN A 117 9.95 0.91 7.36
CA ASN A 117 8.80 1.74 7.03
C ASN A 117 7.56 1.16 7.71
N GLY A 118 6.79 1.99 8.42
CA GLY A 118 5.54 1.57 9.09
C GLY A 118 4.35 1.38 8.14
N TYR A 119 4.49 1.76 6.87
CA TYR A 119 3.49 1.57 5.80
C TYR A 119 4.01 0.61 4.73
N ASN A 120 4.40 -0.60 5.14
CA ASN A 120 4.79 -1.67 4.23
C ASN A 120 4.07 -2.96 4.64
N VAL A 121 3.10 -3.40 3.84
CA VAL A 121 2.34 -4.63 4.11
C VAL A 121 3.15 -5.90 3.77
N ALA A 122 4.06 -5.82 2.81
CA ALA A 122 4.80 -6.98 2.33
C ALA A 122 5.84 -7.48 3.35
N TYR A 123 6.52 -6.58 4.06
CA TYR A 123 7.60 -6.97 4.99
C TYR A 123 7.12 -7.79 6.20
N PRO A 124 6.08 -7.37 6.96
CA PRO A 124 5.54 -8.17 8.06
C PRO A 124 5.10 -9.57 7.63
N ILE A 125 4.38 -9.68 6.50
CA ILE A 125 3.96 -10.96 5.92
C ILE A 125 5.18 -11.83 5.56
N ALA A 126 6.17 -11.26 4.88
CA ALA A 126 7.36 -11.98 4.46
C ALA A 126 8.17 -12.50 5.66
N MET A 127 8.31 -11.69 6.71
CA MET A 127 9.01 -12.09 7.92
C MET A 127 8.23 -13.15 8.71
N PHE A 128 6.91 -13.01 8.81
CA PHE A 128 6.03 -14.04 9.38
C PHE A 128 6.23 -15.38 8.68
N LEU A 129 6.12 -15.42 7.35
CA LEU A 129 6.28 -16.67 6.58
C LEU A 129 7.70 -17.23 6.67
N SER A 130 8.73 -16.38 6.72
CA SER A 130 10.12 -16.80 6.94
C SER A 130 10.27 -17.53 8.27
N LEU A 131 9.76 -16.92 9.35
CA LEU A 131 9.82 -17.48 10.69
C LEU A 131 8.96 -18.75 10.80
N TYR A 132 7.77 -18.74 10.20
CA TYR A 132 6.87 -19.88 10.18
C TYR A 132 7.54 -21.10 9.48
N ALA A 133 8.18 -20.88 8.33
CA ALA A 133 8.93 -21.92 7.64
C ALA A 133 10.16 -22.39 8.41
N TYR A 134 10.85 -21.49 9.11
CA TYR A 134 11.99 -21.84 9.95
C TYR A 134 11.60 -22.75 11.13
N ILE A 135 10.46 -22.49 11.75
CA ILE A 135 9.97 -23.23 12.92
C ILE A 135 9.33 -24.56 12.52
N ASN A 136 8.45 -24.55 11.52
CA ASN A 136 7.59 -25.69 11.19
C ASN A 136 8.15 -26.56 10.05
N GLY A 137 9.15 -26.08 9.33
CA GLY A 137 9.77 -26.78 8.21
C GLY A 137 9.03 -26.58 6.87
N LYS A 138 9.67 -27.09 5.80
CA LYS A 138 9.12 -27.05 4.44
C LYS A 138 7.89 -27.96 4.32
N GLY A 139 6.90 -27.53 3.56
CA GLY A 139 5.64 -28.24 3.36
C GLY A 139 4.65 -28.11 4.51
N ALA A 140 4.97 -27.34 5.56
CA ALA A 140 4.03 -27.09 6.64
C ALA A 140 2.82 -26.29 6.13
N GLN A 141 1.63 -26.66 6.62
CA GLN A 141 0.39 -25.96 6.36
C GLN A 141 0.37 -24.64 7.14
N CYS A 142 0.20 -23.52 6.44
CA CYS A 142 0.24 -22.18 7.01
C CYS A 142 -1.14 -21.52 6.83
N PRO A 143 -1.97 -21.48 7.89
CA PRO A 143 -3.23 -20.75 7.85
C PRO A 143 -3.03 -19.25 7.59
N PHE A 144 -3.96 -18.64 6.86
CA PHE A 144 -3.99 -17.19 6.71
C PHE A 144 -4.17 -16.51 8.08
N PRO A 145 -3.28 -15.59 8.48
CA PRO A 145 -3.28 -14.98 9.81
C PRO A 145 -4.23 -13.77 9.89
N GLY A 146 -5.45 -13.91 9.38
CA GLY A 146 -6.42 -12.84 9.26
C GLY A 146 -7.86 -13.34 9.22
N SER A 147 -8.82 -12.40 9.19
CA SER A 147 -10.25 -12.74 9.22
C SER A 147 -10.74 -13.35 7.90
N PHE A 148 -11.82 -14.10 7.97
CA PHE A 148 -12.43 -14.72 6.79
C PHE A 148 -13.01 -13.69 5.82
N GLY A 149 -13.41 -12.52 6.31
CA GLY A 149 -13.86 -11.44 5.45
C GLY A 149 -12.71 -10.85 4.62
N VAL A 150 -11.51 -10.67 5.20
CA VAL A 150 -10.32 -10.26 4.44
C VAL A 150 -9.84 -11.35 3.49
N TRP A 151 -9.96 -12.62 3.89
CA TRP A 151 -9.67 -13.77 3.02
C TRP A 151 -10.42 -13.71 1.68
N LYS A 152 -11.69 -13.27 1.71
CA LYS A 152 -12.58 -13.21 0.55
C LYS A 152 -12.58 -11.88 -0.20
N ALA A 153 -12.30 -10.77 0.49
CA ALA A 153 -12.37 -9.42 -0.08
C ALA A 153 -11.45 -9.23 -1.30
N LEU A 154 -11.96 -8.61 -2.36
CA LEU A 154 -11.20 -8.29 -3.56
C LEU A 154 -10.49 -6.93 -3.46
N SER A 155 -9.22 -6.91 -3.85
CA SER A 155 -8.44 -5.69 -4.04
C SER A 155 -7.47 -5.80 -5.21
N ASN A 156 -6.86 -4.69 -5.59
CA ASN A 156 -5.73 -4.68 -6.52
C ASN A 156 -4.45 -4.42 -5.73
N ASP A 157 -3.39 -5.16 -6.02
CA ASP A 157 -2.07 -4.84 -5.49
C ASP A 157 -1.39 -3.80 -6.39
N ALA A 158 -0.70 -2.85 -5.78
CA ALA A 158 0.06 -1.82 -6.48
C ALA A 158 1.55 -2.04 -6.27
N GLY A 159 2.20 -2.75 -7.20
CA GLY A 159 3.64 -2.97 -7.18
C GLY A 159 4.39 -1.66 -7.26
N ALA A 160 5.41 -1.46 -6.42
CA ALA A 160 6.18 -0.22 -6.37
C ALA A 160 6.78 0.18 -7.74
N ASP A 161 7.17 -0.82 -8.55
CA ASP A 161 7.67 -0.60 -9.91
C ASP A 161 6.55 -0.15 -10.86
N MET A 162 5.35 -0.71 -10.72
CA MET A 162 4.20 -0.37 -11.54
C MET A 162 3.69 1.03 -11.20
N ILE A 163 3.69 1.42 -9.93
CA ILE A 163 3.42 2.80 -9.49
C ILE A 163 4.44 3.76 -10.11
N ALA A 164 5.73 3.41 -10.10
CA ALA A 164 6.78 4.25 -10.69
C ALA A 164 6.60 4.39 -12.20
N LYS A 165 6.30 3.29 -12.91
CA LYS A 165 6.04 3.28 -14.35
C LYS A 165 4.83 4.14 -14.72
N SER A 166 3.70 4.00 -14.00
CA SER A 166 2.52 4.83 -14.22
C SER A 166 2.79 6.30 -13.95
N ALA A 167 3.55 6.63 -12.90
CA ALA A 167 3.93 8.00 -12.59
C ALA A 167 4.79 8.62 -13.71
N ILE A 168 5.76 7.86 -14.25
CA ILE A 168 6.58 8.28 -15.39
C ILE A 168 5.70 8.49 -16.62
N HIS A 169 4.84 7.54 -16.96
CA HIS A 169 3.91 7.64 -18.08
C HIS A 169 3.03 8.89 -18.00
N LEU A 170 2.38 9.11 -16.86
CA LEU A 170 1.51 10.27 -16.64
C LEU A 170 2.29 11.59 -16.74
N SER A 171 3.52 11.64 -16.22
CA SER A 171 4.35 12.84 -16.28
C SER A 171 4.86 13.19 -17.68
N LEU A 172 4.97 12.19 -18.57
CA LEU A 172 5.45 12.36 -19.95
C LEU A 172 4.29 12.39 -20.97
N SER A 173 3.06 12.19 -20.52
CA SER A 173 1.90 12.16 -21.41
C SER A 173 1.62 13.55 -21.96
N SER A 174 1.62 13.67 -23.29
CA SER A 174 1.19 14.89 -23.98
C SER A 174 -0.32 15.14 -23.88
N ASN A 175 -1.08 14.16 -23.39
CA ASN A 175 -2.51 14.25 -23.21
C ASN A 175 -2.86 15.29 -22.12
N LEU A 176 -3.70 16.28 -22.47
CA LEU A 176 -4.13 17.35 -21.57
C LEU A 176 -4.95 16.86 -20.37
N LEU A 177 -5.41 15.60 -20.39
CA LEU A 177 -6.17 14.97 -19.31
C LEU A 177 -5.43 14.86 -17.96
N ALA A 178 -4.13 15.13 -17.88
CA ALA A 178 -3.37 14.93 -16.65
C ALA A 178 -3.22 16.19 -15.79
N ASN A 179 -3.84 17.34 -16.11
CA ASN A 179 -3.72 18.54 -15.29
C ASN A 179 -4.87 18.68 -14.28
N GLY A 180 -4.57 18.57 -12.99
CA GLY A 180 -5.57 18.63 -11.91
C GLY A 180 -6.34 17.32 -11.70
N GLU A 181 -5.86 16.22 -12.27
CA GLU A 181 -6.64 14.98 -12.38
C GLU A 181 -6.05 13.84 -11.53
N GLY A 182 -6.93 12.96 -11.07
CA GLY A 182 -6.58 11.76 -10.31
C GLY A 182 -6.59 10.49 -11.15
N PHE A 183 -5.71 9.54 -10.84
CA PHE A 183 -5.57 8.27 -11.56
C PHE A 183 -5.39 7.08 -10.62
N ASN A 184 -6.26 6.09 -10.71
CA ASN A 184 -6.08 4.80 -10.05
C ASN A 184 -4.93 4.03 -10.70
N VAL A 185 -4.11 3.40 -9.87
CA VAL A 185 -2.95 2.63 -10.33
C VAL A 185 -2.89 1.30 -9.61
N ALA A 186 -2.55 0.26 -10.35
CA ALA A 186 -2.36 -1.10 -9.85
C ALA A 186 -1.36 -1.84 -10.74
N SER A 187 -0.85 -2.97 -10.27
CA SER A 187 -0.03 -3.86 -11.08
C SER A 187 -0.84 -4.58 -12.15
N SER A 188 -2.06 -5.01 -11.82
CA SER A 188 -2.96 -5.73 -12.72
C SER A 188 -4.37 -5.16 -12.69
N SER A 189 -5.01 -5.23 -13.86
CA SER A 189 -6.44 -4.99 -14.05
C SER A 189 -7.32 -6.04 -13.37
N THR A 190 -6.77 -7.23 -13.10
CA THR A 190 -7.48 -8.34 -12.46
C THR A 190 -7.32 -8.23 -10.94
N PRO A 191 -8.39 -7.89 -10.18
CA PRO A 191 -8.34 -7.89 -8.73
C PRO A 191 -8.26 -9.32 -8.20
N TRP A 192 -7.78 -9.46 -6.97
CA TRP A 192 -7.67 -10.74 -6.29
C TRP A 192 -7.75 -10.60 -4.77
N SER A 193 -8.25 -11.65 -4.13
CA SER A 193 -8.41 -11.78 -2.69
C SER A 193 -7.24 -12.55 -2.06
N TRP A 194 -7.14 -12.51 -0.74
CA TRP A 194 -6.14 -13.31 -0.01
C TRP A 194 -6.30 -14.81 -0.25
N GLU A 195 -7.51 -15.29 -0.57
CA GLU A 195 -7.74 -16.67 -0.99
C GLU A 195 -6.90 -17.10 -2.19
N MET A 196 -6.69 -16.20 -3.14
CA MET A 196 -5.87 -16.45 -4.32
C MET A 196 -4.39 -16.13 -4.05
N LYS A 197 -4.11 -15.08 -3.27
CA LYS A 197 -2.74 -14.61 -2.96
C LYS A 197 -1.98 -15.58 -2.07
N TRP A 198 -2.62 -16.05 -1.00
CA TRP A 198 -1.95 -16.71 0.10
C TRP A 198 -1.25 -18.01 -0.29
N PRO A 199 -1.86 -18.93 -1.07
CA PRO A 199 -1.17 -20.13 -1.50
C PRO A 199 0.06 -19.82 -2.38
N VAL A 200 -0.03 -18.81 -3.24
CA VAL A 200 1.07 -18.37 -4.13
C VAL A 200 2.24 -17.86 -3.31
N ILE A 201 1.98 -16.97 -2.34
CA ILE A 201 3.01 -16.39 -1.49
C ILE A 201 3.64 -17.49 -0.61
N CYS A 202 2.83 -18.33 0.05
CA CYS A 202 3.32 -19.43 0.88
C CYS A 202 4.22 -20.41 0.10
N THR A 203 3.86 -20.73 -1.14
CA THR A 203 4.64 -21.63 -2.00
C THR A 203 6.06 -21.10 -2.21
N TRP A 204 6.25 -19.78 -2.37
CA TRP A 204 7.58 -19.17 -2.50
C TRP A 204 8.45 -19.39 -1.25
N PHE A 205 7.84 -19.43 -0.06
CA PHE A 205 8.51 -19.78 1.21
C PHE A 205 8.64 -21.30 1.42
N GLY A 206 8.13 -22.12 0.50
CA GLY A 206 8.08 -23.58 0.63
C GLY A 206 7.08 -24.06 1.69
N LEU A 207 5.98 -23.33 1.85
CA LEU A 207 4.84 -23.65 2.73
C LEU A 207 3.59 -23.95 1.89
N GLU A 208 2.62 -24.63 2.49
CA GLU A 208 1.28 -24.83 1.92
C GLU A 208 0.32 -23.80 2.53
N GLY A 209 -0.09 -22.79 1.77
CA GLY A 209 -1.03 -21.78 2.26
C GLY A 209 -2.45 -22.33 2.31
N ILE A 210 -3.08 -22.30 3.49
CA ILE A 210 -4.46 -22.78 3.70
C ILE A 210 -5.37 -21.64 4.20
N PRO A 211 -6.71 -21.78 4.10
CA PRO A 211 -7.65 -20.78 4.61
C PRO A 211 -7.43 -20.44 6.10
N PRO A 212 -8.00 -19.33 6.59
CA PRO A 212 -8.00 -19.03 8.02
C PRO A 212 -8.65 -20.16 8.81
N VAL A 213 -8.20 -20.35 10.05
CA VAL A 213 -8.78 -21.35 10.97
C VAL A 213 -10.22 -20.99 11.34
N ASP A 214 -10.51 -19.69 11.39
CA ASP A 214 -11.82 -19.12 11.71
C ASP A 214 -12.63 -18.82 10.46
N ARG A 215 -13.96 -18.78 10.62
CA ARG A 215 -14.89 -18.26 9.61
C ARG A 215 -15.47 -16.90 9.97
N GLU A 216 -14.94 -16.26 11.01
CA GLU A 216 -15.39 -14.95 11.47
C GLU A 216 -15.03 -13.84 10.46
N ARG A 217 -15.98 -12.93 10.24
CA ARG A 217 -15.85 -11.92 9.17
C ARG A 217 -14.79 -10.86 9.50
N SER A 218 -14.69 -10.45 10.76
CA SER A 218 -13.87 -9.29 11.18
C SER A 218 -12.82 -9.64 12.23
N GLU A 219 -12.81 -10.88 12.70
CA GLU A 219 -12.00 -11.34 13.83
C GLU A 219 -11.25 -12.62 13.42
N THR A 220 -10.20 -12.95 14.16
CA THR A 220 -9.48 -14.22 14.06
C THR A 220 -8.80 -14.53 15.39
N GLU A 221 -8.70 -15.80 15.72
CA GLU A 221 -7.90 -16.30 16.85
C GLU A 221 -6.43 -16.51 16.48
N THR A 222 -6.10 -16.45 15.18
CA THR A 222 -4.72 -16.61 14.71
C THR A 222 -3.93 -15.34 14.96
N PRO A 223 -2.74 -15.41 15.61
CA PRO A 223 -1.91 -14.25 15.83
C PRO A 223 -1.48 -13.65 14.49
N GLY A 224 -1.63 -12.32 14.36
CA GLY A 224 -1.13 -11.58 13.21
C GLY A 224 0.41 -11.63 13.12
N PRO A 225 1.02 -11.14 12.03
CA PRO A 225 2.47 -11.19 11.81
C PRO A 225 3.29 -10.65 12.99
N ASP A 226 2.89 -9.49 13.52
CA ASP A 226 3.58 -8.81 14.61
C ASP A 226 3.55 -9.63 15.90
N GLU A 227 2.38 -10.15 16.25
CA GLU A 227 2.17 -10.97 17.44
C GLU A 227 2.87 -12.33 17.33
N TYR A 228 2.79 -12.98 16.18
CA TYR A 228 3.44 -14.27 15.95
C TYR A 228 4.95 -14.18 16.18
N ILE A 229 5.59 -13.14 15.63
CA ILE A 229 7.02 -12.90 15.81
C ILE A 229 7.34 -12.60 17.28
N ARG A 230 6.48 -11.85 17.98
CA ARG A 230 6.63 -11.56 19.42
C ARG A 230 6.57 -12.85 20.26
N ASN A 231 5.64 -13.74 19.94
CA ASN A 231 5.43 -15.00 20.64
C ASN A 231 6.55 -16.02 20.37
N HIS A 232 7.35 -15.81 19.32
CA HIS A 232 8.47 -16.67 18.90
C HIS A 232 9.77 -15.86 18.81
N GLU A 233 9.99 -14.94 19.75
CA GLU A 233 11.11 -13.99 19.72
C GLU A 233 12.48 -14.70 19.72
N GLU A 234 12.60 -15.81 20.44
CA GLU A 234 13.85 -16.56 20.55
C GLU A 234 14.16 -17.31 19.24
N GLU A 235 13.17 -17.93 18.60
CA GLU A 235 13.26 -18.51 17.26
C GLU A 235 13.64 -17.44 16.23
N TYR A 236 13.01 -16.27 16.31
CA TYR A 236 13.29 -15.14 15.45
C TYR A 236 14.75 -14.67 15.58
N LYS A 237 15.26 -14.49 16.80
CA LYS A 237 16.65 -14.11 17.04
C LYS A 237 17.63 -15.16 16.50
N ARG A 238 17.31 -16.46 16.66
CA ARG A 238 18.12 -17.55 16.10
C ARG A 238 18.14 -17.49 14.57
N MET A 239 16.97 -17.40 13.92
CA MET A 239 16.85 -17.28 12.46
C MET A 239 17.62 -16.07 11.92
N VAL A 240 17.47 -14.90 12.55
CA VAL A 240 18.18 -13.66 12.16
C VAL A 240 19.70 -13.85 12.23
N LYS A 241 20.20 -14.48 13.30
CA LYS A 241 21.63 -14.75 13.47
C LYS A 241 22.16 -15.77 12.46
N GLU A 242 21.42 -16.87 12.27
CA GLU A 242 21.81 -17.99 11.39
C GLU A 242 21.92 -17.56 9.93
N TYR A 243 20.93 -16.79 9.43
CA TYR A 243 20.91 -16.34 8.03
C TYR A 243 21.59 -14.98 7.80
N GLY A 244 22.12 -14.35 8.85
CA GLY A 244 22.79 -13.04 8.77
C GLY A 244 21.85 -11.91 8.33
N LEU A 245 20.63 -11.89 8.89
CA LEU A 245 19.59 -10.93 8.52
C LEU A 245 19.77 -9.58 9.23
N LYS A 246 19.19 -8.52 8.66
CA LYS A 246 19.20 -7.17 9.23
C LYS A 246 18.44 -7.02 10.56
N GLY A 247 17.54 -7.96 10.88
CA GLY A 247 16.79 -7.95 12.15
C GLY A 247 15.92 -6.71 12.36
N TRP A 248 15.33 -6.14 11.31
CA TRP A 248 14.50 -4.95 11.43
C TRP A 248 13.25 -5.23 12.26
N LYS A 249 12.85 -4.26 13.09
CA LYS A 249 11.57 -4.32 13.79
C LYS A 249 10.44 -4.51 12.78
N VAL A 250 9.64 -5.55 12.99
CA VAL A 250 8.39 -5.77 12.26
C VAL A 250 7.29 -4.93 12.88
N ALA A 251 6.53 -4.26 12.02
CA ALA A 251 5.37 -3.48 12.41
C ALA A 251 4.40 -3.46 11.22
N SER A 252 3.24 -4.05 11.43
CA SER A 252 2.15 -4.05 10.45
C SER A 252 1.50 -2.68 10.36
N PRO A 253 1.09 -2.22 9.17
CA PRO A 253 0.34 -0.98 9.02
C PRO A 253 -0.96 -1.04 9.82
N SER A 254 -1.24 0.03 10.57
CA SER A 254 -2.48 0.19 11.31
C SER A 254 -3.00 1.61 11.19
N MET A 255 -4.31 1.74 11.02
CA MET A 255 -4.96 3.03 10.89
C MET A 255 -5.47 3.48 12.27
N ASP A 256 -6.21 2.64 12.99
CA ASP A 256 -6.78 2.98 14.30
C ASP A 256 -5.87 2.60 15.49
N GLY A 257 -4.71 1.99 15.23
CA GLY A 257 -3.78 1.52 16.24
C GLY A 257 -4.03 0.08 16.69
N SER A 258 -5.07 -0.60 16.16
CA SER A 258 -5.25 -2.04 16.37
C SER A 258 -4.14 -2.84 15.70
N GLU A 259 -3.73 -3.94 16.34
CA GLU A 259 -2.85 -4.92 15.73
C GLU A 259 -3.57 -5.62 14.58
N ASN A 260 -2.81 -6.08 13.58
CA ASN A 260 -3.34 -6.84 12.44
C ASN A 260 -4.45 -6.15 11.62
N TRP A 261 -4.58 -4.82 11.72
CA TRP A 261 -5.67 -4.02 11.13
C TRP A 261 -5.96 -4.37 9.67
N GLY A 262 -4.93 -4.46 8.82
CA GLY A 262 -5.10 -4.77 7.40
C GLY A 262 -5.62 -6.18 7.13
N LEU A 263 -5.30 -7.15 8.00
CA LEU A 263 -5.72 -8.55 7.83
C LEU A 263 -7.04 -8.88 8.55
N THR A 264 -7.60 -7.96 9.33
CA THR A 264 -8.88 -8.15 10.03
C THR A 264 -9.97 -7.17 9.60
N LYS A 265 -9.61 -5.90 9.34
CA LYS A 265 -10.57 -4.81 9.08
C LYS A 265 -10.83 -4.51 7.61
N LEU A 266 -9.90 -4.79 6.69
CA LEU A 266 -10.11 -4.58 5.25
C LEU A 266 -10.98 -5.68 4.61
N ASN A 267 -12.08 -6.03 5.27
CA ASN A 267 -12.94 -7.19 5.00
C ASN A 267 -14.09 -6.89 4.03
N PHE A 268 -13.81 -6.04 3.05
CA PHE A 268 -14.73 -5.56 2.03
C PHE A 268 -14.00 -5.37 0.71
N ASP A 269 -14.74 -5.55 -0.38
CA ASP A 269 -14.27 -5.30 -1.73
C ASP A 269 -13.89 -3.83 -1.91
N ARG A 270 -12.72 -3.59 -2.51
CA ARG A 270 -12.15 -2.24 -2.74
C ARG A 270 -11.31 -2.15 -4.02
N GLN A 271 -11.51 -3.09 -4.94
CA GLN A 271 -10.87 -3.09 -6.26
C GLN A 271 -11.08 -1.76 -6.98
N VAL A 272 -10.05 -1.30 -7.69
CA VAL A 272 -10.05 0.00 -8.38
C VAL A 272 -10.40 -0.16 -9.87
N ASP A 273 -11.04 0.85 -10.43
CA ASP A 273 -11.26 0.96 -11.87
C ASP A 273 -10.04 1.60 -12.53
N LEU A 274 -9.39 0.87 -13.44
CA LEU A 274 -8.19 1.33 -14.16
C LEU A 274 -8.49 1.95 -15.53
N ARG A 275 -9.76 2.03 -15.95
CA ARG A 275 -10.14 2.50 -17.30
C ARG A 275 -9.59 3.89 -17.61
N LYS A 276 -9.58 4.79 -16.62
CA LYS A 276 -9.06 6.16 -16.81
C LYS A 276 -7.56 6.17 -17.09
N THR A 277 -6.78 5.42 -16.33
CA THR A 277 -5.33 5.27 -16.56
C THR A 277 -5.05 4.61 -17.91
N ILE A 278 -5.79 3.57 -18.27
CA ILE A 278 -5.66 2.89 -19.58
C ILE A 278 -6.00 3.84 -20.73
N ALA A 279 -7.01 4.70 -20.57
CA ALA A 279 -7.39 5.70 -21.59
C ALA A 279 -6.29 6.75 -21.86
N THR A 280 -5.28 6.85 -20.99
CA THR A 280 -4.08 7.67 -21.26
C THR A 280 -3.06 6.99 -22.18
N GLY A 281 -3.30 5.74 -22.58
CA GLY A 281 -2.37 4.89 -23.34
C GLY A 281 -1.46 4.01 -22.49
N TYR A 282 -1.58 4.05 -21.16
CA TYR A 282 -0.81 3.19 -20.26
C TYR A 282 -1.33 1.75 -20.33
N THR A 283 -0.47 0.82 -20.74
CA THR A 283 -0.83 -0.59 -20.97
C THR A 283 0.10 -1.58 -20.26
N ASP A 284 1.06 -1.08 -19.49
CA ASP A 284 1.95 -1.91 -18.68
C ASP A 284 1.13 -2.66 -17.62
N GLU A 285 1.28 -3.98 -17.58
CA GLU A 285 0.67 -4.87 -16.62
C GLU A 285 1.71 -5.84 -16.06
N GLU A 286 1.62 -6.18 -14.77
CA GLU A 286 2.43 -7.20 -14.11
C GLU A 286 1.50 -8.21 -13.47
N SER A 287 1.83 -9.50 -13.57
CA SER A 287 0.99 -10.50 -12.93
C SER A 287 1.00 -10.30 -11.41
N ASN A 288 -0.17 -10.52 -10.81
CA ASN A 288 -0.39 -10.48 -9.38
C ASN A 288 0.68 -11.25 -8.56
N ALA A 289 1.08 -12.44 -9.04
CA ALA A 289 2.14 -13.23 -8.42
C ALA A 289 3.52 -12.58 -8.52
N GLU A 290 3.88 -12.06 -9.69
CA GLU A 290 5.19 -11.42 -9.92
C GLU A 290 5.37 -10.16 -9.06
N THR A 291 4.31 -9.39 -8.83
CA THR A 291 4.34 -8.22 -7.92
C THR A 291 4.83 -8.58 -6.53
N TRP A 292 4.34 -9.68 -5.95
CA TRP A 292 4.83 -10.18 -4.67
C TRP A 292 6.22 -10.78 -4.76
N ILE A 293 6.45 -11.69 -5.70
CA ILE A 293 7.74 -12.38 -5.87
C ILE A 293 8.88 -11.38 -6.03
N ARG A 294 8.70 -10.32 -6.84
CA ARG A 294 9.70 -9.27 -7.04
C ARG A 294 10.05 -8.55 -5.73
N ALA A 295 9.06 -8.22 -4.91
CA ALA A 295 9.29 -7.59 -3.61
C ALA A 295 10.06 -8.54 -2.68
N LEU A 296 9.69 -9.82 -2.65
CA LEU A 296 10.33 -10.86 -1.84
C LEU A 296 11.78 -11.12 -2.26
N GLU A 297 12.07 -11.24 -3.55
CA GLU A 297 13.44 -11.41 -4.07
C GLU A 297 14.33 -10.22 -3.71
N ARG A 298 13.79 -9.00 -3.74
CA ARG A 298 14.52 -7.79 -3.30
C ARG A 298 14.80 -7.80 -1.80
N MET A 299 13.85 -8.24 -0.98
CA MET A 299 14.05 -8.40 0.46
C MET A 299 15.12 -9.46 0.76
N ARG A 300 15.08 -10.62 0.08
CA ARG A 300 16.08 -11.69 0.18
C ARG A 300 17.47 -11.19 -0.21
N SER A 301 17.57 -10.56 -1.37
CA SER A 301 18.84 -9.98 -1.87
C SER A 301 19.42 -8.96 -0.89
N ALA A 302 18.57 -8.22 -0.18
CA ALA A 302 18.96 -7.25 0.83
C ALA A 302 19.18 -7.83 2.24
N LYS A 303 19.12 -9.16 2.41
CA LYS A 303 19.24 -9.87 3.70
C LYS A 303 18.25 -9.36 4.76
N VAL A 304 17.05 -9.02 4.30
CA VAL A 304 15.93 -8.64 5.18
C VAL A 304 15.13 -9.87 5.60
N ILE A 305 14.99 -10.83 4.69
CA ILE A 305 14.49 -12.20 4.91
C ILE A 305 15.55 -13.20 4.41
N PRO A 306 15.50 -14.49 4.81
CA PRO A 306 16.43 -15.54 4.34
C PRO A 306 16.51 -15.66 2.81
#